data_AF-A0A9P5IMQ9-F1
#
_entry.id   AF-A0A9P5IMQ9-F1
#
_cell.length_a   1.000
_cell.length_b   1.000
_cell.length_c   1.000
_cell.angle_alpha   90.00
_cell.angle_beta   90.00
_cell.angle_gamma   90.00
#
_symmetry.space_group_name_H-M   'P 1'
#
loop_
_entity.id
_entity.type
_entity.pdbx_description
1 polymer ?
#
loop_
_entity_poly.entity_id
_entity_poly.type
_entity_poly.pdbx_seq_one_letter_code
_entity_poly.pdbx_strand_id
1 'polypeptide(L)'
;MARISSLRISSSALLLQKGCWQPRIFTESDPGYCDGVSEHFSTEDLNRDLEFRHDLLDNIHVQTPLLFVSHEARSISLIWARSHGIEICGDPLFPRLSLPFNPVRDILYLPATEGYNFFMEPHNRSSEEDIINLTPGIFNEVKRLAVTKSGLEAYSVMATSNGFSDHYRIEALYIIIKKPRSLLPVDDDLHVQSRWECASLTSRAFILDSNRSVFELKGNGDNKDEQRHLLTQEISRHLTPEFITNSPSIREIRPVSAVKG
;
A
#
# COMPACT_ATOMS: atom_id res chain seq x y z
N MET A 1 -26.36 11.79 -25.86
CA MET A 1 -25.91 10.80 -24.85
C MET A 1 -24.39 10.78 -24.84
N ALA A 2 -23.76 11.50 -23.91
CA ALA A 2 -22.33 11.38 -23.67
C ALA A 2 -22.08 10.03 -22.97
N ARG A 3 -21.32 9.14 -23.60
CA ARG A 3 -20.87 7.91 -22.94
C ARG A 3 -19.95 8.34 -21.80
N ILE A 4 -20.34 8.04 -20.56
CA ILE A 4 -19.41 7.96 -19.44
C ILE A 4 -18.48 6.79 -19.80
N SER A 5 -17.37 7.10 -20.47
CA SER A 5 -16.24 6.19 -20.57
C SER A 5 -15.93 5.75 -19.15
N SER A 6 -16.01 4.45 -18.89
CA SER A 6 -15.85 3.86 -17.57
C SER A 6 -14.61 4.45 -16.90
N LEU A 7 -14.80 5.33 -15.92
CA LEU A 7 -13.80 5.63 -14.90
C LEU A 7 -13.63 4.31 -14.14
N ARG A 8 -12.76 3.44 -14.65
CA ARG A 8 -12.38 2.24 -13.93
C ARG A 8 -11.70 2.74 -12.66
N ILE A 9 -12.23 2.33 -11.52
CA ILE A 9 -11.50 2.39 -10.26
C ILE A 9 -10.43 1.31 -10.35
N SER A 10 -9.38 1.60 -11.12
CA SER A 10 -8.12 0.86 -11.10
C SER A 10 -7.47 1.04 -9.72
N SER A 11 -6.68 0.05 -9.31
CA SER A 11 -5.85 0.14 -8.11
C SER A 11 -5.09 1.45 -8.14
N SER A 12 -5.43 2.29 -7.17
CA SER A 12 -4.74 3.55 -6.99
C SER A 12 -3.62 3.32 -6.01
N ALA A 13 -2.72 4.28 -5.95
CA ALA A 13 -1.58 4.09 -5.10
C ALA A 13 -1.23 5.39 -4.40
N LEU A 14 -0.73 5.28 -3.18
CA LEU A 14 -0.58 6.41 -2.25
C LEU A 14 0.81 6.41 -1.64
N LEU A 15 1.33 7.61 -1.41
CA LEU A 15 2.56 7.81 -0.67
C LEU A 15 2.31 7.56 0.82
N LEU A 16 3.17 6.75 1.43
CA LEU A 16 3.21 6.59 2.89
C LEU A 16 3.50 7.94 3.57
N GLN A 17 2.82 8.17 4.69
CA GLN A 17 3.10 9.23 5.64
C GLN A 17 3.46 8.63 7.00
N LYS A 18 4.28 9.35 7.77
CA LYS A 18 4.65 8.95 9.14
C LYS A 18 3.46 9.13 10.08
N GLY A 19 3.44 8.40 11.19
CA GLY A 19 2.40 8.49 12.22
C GLY A 19 1.16 7.64 11.92
N CYS A 20 1.20 6.80 10.89
CA CYS A 20 0.11 5.87 10.59
C CYS A 20 0.10 4.64 11.52
N TRP A 21 1.18 4.39 12.26
CA TRP A 21 1.21 3.33 13.27
C TRP A 21 0.68 3.86 14.59
N GLN A 22 -0.45 3.32 15.04
CA GLN A 22 -1.11 3.74 16.28
C GLN A 22 -1.40 2.51 17.16
N PRO A 23 -1.38 2.68 18.49
CA PRO A 23 -1.82 1.63 19.39
C PRO A 23 -3.32 1.37 19.23
N ARG A 24 -3.68 0.10 19.09
CA ARG A 24 -5.05 -0.41 19.19
C ARG A 24 -5.16 -1.25 20.45
N ILE A 25 -6.11 -0.90 21.31
CA ILE A 25 -6.41 -1.64 22.53
C ILE A 25 -7.64 -2.51 22.27
N PHE A 26 -7.48 -3.82 22.47
CA PHE A 26 -8.56 -4.78 22.36
C PHE A 26 -9.39 -4.75 23.64
N THR A 27 -10.70 -4.74 23.47
CA THR A 27 -11.70 -4.88 24.53
C THR A 27 -12.26 -6.29 24.52
N GLU A 28 -12.95 -6.71 25.57
CA GLU A 28 -13.62 -8.03 25.64
C GLU A 28 -14.61 -8.27 24.48
N SER A 29 -15.07 -7.20 23.83
CA SER A 29 -15.96 -7.29 22.66
C SER A 29 -15.23 -7.51 21.33
N ASP A 30 -13.91 -7.33 21.30
CA ASP A 30 -13.11 -7.47 20.09
C ASP A 30 -12.80 -8.94 19.80
N PRO A 31 -13.03 -9.42 18.55
CA PRO A 31 -12.54 -10.71 18.12
C PRO A 31 -11.01 -10.77 18.24
N GLY A 32 -10.51 -11.73 19.01
CA GLY A 32 -9.08 -11.87 19.30
C GLY A 32 -8.65 -11.39 20.69
N TYR A 33 -9.58 -10.81 21.47
CA TYR A 33 -9.31 -10.52 22.88
C TYR A 33 -8.89 -11.79 23.64
N CYS A 34 -7.77 -11.68 24.35
CA CYS A 34 -7.16 -12.76 25.11
C CYS A 34 -7.26 -12.47 26.61
N ASP A 35 -8.07 -13.23 27.34
CA ASP A 35 -8.14 -13.18 28.82
C ASP A 35 -7.02 -13.98 29.50
N GLY A 36 -6.23 -14.72 28.71
CA GLY A 36 -5.14 -15.56 29.19
C GLY A 36 -3.96 -14.75 29.72
N VAL A 37 -3.73 -14.79 31.03
CA VAL A 37 -2.49 -14.28 31.64
C VAL A 37 -1.45 -15.40 31.65
N SER A 38 -0.20 -15.11 31.26
CA SER A 38 0.92 -16.06 31.36
C SER A 38 2.03 -15.51 32.25
N GLU A 39 2.98 -16.35 32.66
CA GLU A 39 4.15 -15.91 33.43
C GLU A 39 5.02 -14.89 32.66
N HIS A 40 4.86 -14.79 31.34
CA HIS A 40 5.70 -13.98 30.46
C HIS A 40 4.97 -12.79 29.81
N PHE A 41 3.64 -12.83 29.75
CA PHE A 41 2.84 -11.80 29.09
C PHE A 41 1.62 -11.47 29.93
N SER A 42 1.43 -10.17 30.17
CA SER A 42 0.22 -9.66 30.81
C SER A 42 -0.96 -9.69 29.85
N THR A 43 -2.17 -9.63 30.39
CA THR A 43 -3.38 -9.41 29.60
C THR A 43 -3.28 -8.10 28.80
N GLU A 44 -2.55 -7.09 29.27
CA GLU A 44 -2.36 -5.83 28.52
C GLU A 44 -1.46 -6.02 27.30
N ASP A 45 -0.42 -6.86 27.40
CA ASP A 45 0.47 -7.17 26.28
C ASP A 45 -0.28 -7.88 25.16
N LEU A 46 -1.12 -8.86 25.51
CA LEU A 46 -1.85 -9.68 24.54
C LEU A 46 -3.03 -8.97 23.87
N ASN A 47 -3.48 -7.85 24.45
CA ASN A 47 -4.63 -7.09 23.98
C ASN A 47 -4.24 -5.70 23.46
N ARG A 48 -2.99 -5.55 23.01
CA ARG A 48 -2.49 -4.33 22.39
C ARG A 48 -1.70 -4.64 21.13
N ASP A 49 -2.11 -4.03 20.04
CA ASP A 49 -1.37 -4.05 18.78
C ASP A 49 -0.90 -2.65 18.40
N LEU A 50 0.24 -2.59 17.73
CA LEU A 50 0.59 -1.47 16.85
C LEU A 50 -0.05 -1.74 15.49
N GLU A 51 -1.15 -1.06 15.23
CA GLU A 51 -1.94 -1.19 14.01
C GLU A 51 -1.54 -0.11 13.00
N PHE A 52 -1.34 -0.52 11.75
CA PHE A 52 -1.23 0.40 10.64
C PHE A 52 -2.62 0.97 10.29
N ARG A 53 -2.89 2.17 10.79
CA ARG A 53 -4.12 2.94 10.58
C ARG A 53 -4.10 3.61 9.20
N HIS A 54 -4.49 2.83 8.20
CA HIS A 54 -4.55 3.29 6.82
C HIS A 54 -5.60 4.40 6.58
N ASP A 55 -6.52 4.62 7.52
CA ASP A 55 -7.47 5.73 7.54
C ASP A 55 -6.81 7.08 7.90
N LEU A 56 -5.59 7.06 8.45
CA LEU A 56 -4.77 8.25 8.68
C LEU A 56 -3.97 8.67 7.44
N LEU A 57 -3.98 7.86 6.37
CA LEU A 57 -3.41 8.26 5.10
C LEU A 57 -4.30 9.34 4.47
N ASP A 58 -3.68 10.38 3.93
CA ASP A 58 -4.38 11.35 3.09
C ASP A 58 -5.18 10.66 1.97
N ASN A 59 -6.42 11.11 1.80
CA ASN A 59 -7.31 10.55 0.79
C ASN A 59 -6.88 10.92 -0.63
N ILE A 60 -7.33 10.15 -1.62
CA ILE A 60 -7.04 10.46 -3.02
C ILE A 60 -8.03 11.50 -3.54
N HIS A 61 -7.53 12.59 -4.11
CA HIS A 61 -8.39 13.53 -4.81
C HIS A 61 -8.89 12.95 -6.14
N VAL A 62 -10.21 12.80 -6.28
CA VAL A 62 -10.84 12.34 -7.52
C VAL A 62 -11.22 13.56 -8.37
N GLN A 63 -10.44 13.82 -9.42
CA GLN A 63 -10.75 14.87 -10.38
C GLN A 63 -11.84 14.41 -11.34
N THR A 64 -12.97 15.11 -11.33
CA THR A 64 -14.00 14.96 -12.36
C THR A 64 -14.45 16.34 -12.83
N PRO A 65 -14.15 16.71 -14.09
CA PRO A 65 -14.56 18.00 -14.64
C PRO A 65 -16.08 18.23 -14.54
N LEU A 66 -16.87 17.15 -14.56
CA LEU A 66 -18.33 17.19 -14.57
C LEU A 66 -18.94 17.87 -13.33
N LEU A 67 -18.21 17.98 -12.21
CA LEU A 67 -18.66 18.73 -11.03
C LEU A 67 -18.81 20.24 -11.29
N PHE A 68 -18.10 20.77 -12.28
CA PHE A 68 -17.97 22.20 -12.51
C PHE A 68 -18.60 22.69 -13.82
N VAL A 69 -19.19 21.79 -14.61
CA VAL A 69 -19.77 22.13 -15.93
C VAL A 69 -21.20 22.66 -15.82
N SER A 70 -22.09 21.94 -15.11
CA SER A 70 -23.49 22.34 -14.94
C SER A 70 -24.11 21.72 -13.69
N HIS A 71 -25.25 22.23 -13.25
CA HIS A 71 -25.98 21.67 -12.10
C HIS A 71 -26.37 20.20 -12.31
N GLU A 72 -26.80 19.83 -13.52
CA GLU A 72 -27.19 18.46 -13.85
C GLU A 72 -26.00 17.50 -13.91
N ALA A 73 -24.89 17.93 -14.54
CA ALA A 73 -23.65 17.15 -14.57
C ALA A 73 -23.07 16.96 -13.16
N ARG A 74 -23.16 17.99 -12.32
CA ARG A 74 -22.78 17.92 -10.90
C ARG A 74 -23.64 16.92 -10.14
N SER A 75 -24.97 17.00 -10.27
CA SER A 75 -25.90 16.08 -9.60
C SER A 75 -25.59 14.62 -9.94
N ILE A 76 -25.41 14.32 -11.23
CA ILE A 76 -25.04 12.97 -11.69
C ILE A 76 -23.68 12.53 -11.11
N SER A 77 -22.69 13.42 -11.11
CA SER A 77 -21.34 13.13 -10.59
C SER A 77 -21.36 12.81 -9.09
N LEU A 78 -22.13 13.57 -8.31
CA LEU A 78 -22.26 13.35 -6.86
C LEU A 78 -23.02 12.05 -6.54
N ILE A 79 -24.05 11.71 -7.32
CA ILE A 79 -24.75 10.42 -7.19
C ILE A 79 -23.80 9.27 -7.51
N TRP A 80 -23.06 9.38 -8.62
CA TRP A 80 -22.06 8.39 -8.99
C TRP A 80 -21.00 8.22 -7.90
N ALA A 81 -20.45 9.32 -7.36
CA ALA A 81 -19.45 9.29 -6.30
C ALA A 81 -19.93 8.51 -5.06
N ARG A 82 -21.12 8.84 -4.54
CA ARG A 82 -21.73 8.16 -3.39
C ARG A 82 -21.90 6.66 -3.64
N SER A 83 -22.36 6.28 -4.83
CA SER A 83 -22.55 4.86 -5.19
C SER A 83 -21.25 4.06 -5.28
N HIS A 84 -20.09 4.71 -5.33
CA HIS A 84 -18.77 4.08 -5.42
C HIS A 84 -17.91 4.27 -4.16
N GLY A 85 -18.51 4.70 -3.05
CA GLY A 85 -17.79 4.91 -1.79
C GLY A 85 -16.80 6.07 -1.83
N ILE A 86 -17.02 7.03 -2.74
CA ILE A 86 -16.24 8.27 -2.79
C ILE A 86 -16.90 9.28 -1.86
N GLU A 87 -16.13 9.81 -0.93
CA GLU A 87 -16.55 10.82 0.02
C GLU A 87 -16.65 12.18 -0.65
N ILE A 88 -17.65 12.97 -0.24
CA ILE A 88 -17.85 14.34 -0.70
C ILE A 88 -17.48 15.27 0.45
N CYS A 89 -16.44 16.05 0.26
CA CYS A 89 -15.88 16.94 1.29
C CYS A 89 -15.76 18.38 0.79
N GLY A 90 -15.58 19.32 1.71
CA GLY A 90 -15.42 20.74 1.37
C GLY A 90 -16.75 21.49 1.22
N ASP A 91 -16.68 22.67 0.58
CA ASP A 91 -17.82 23.57 0.43
C ASP A 91 -18.91 22.95 -0.48
N PRO A 92 -20.21 23.00 -0.12
CA PRO A 92 -21.30 22.53 -0.97
C PRO A 92 -21.34 23.14 -2.38
N LEU A 93 -20.84 24.37 -2.56
CA LEU A 93 -20.72 25.06 -3.85
C LEU A 93 -19.53 24.55 -4.67
N PHE A 94 -18.47 24.09 -3.99
CA PHE A 94 -17.24 23.57 -4.57
C PHE A 94 -16.89 22.21 -3.96
N PRO A 95 -17.76 21.19 -4.16
CA PRO A 95 -17.56 19.89 -3.54
C PRO A 95 -16.31 19.23 -4.12
N ARG A 96 -15.52 18.64 -3.23
CA ARG A 96 -14.37 17.81 -3.58
C ARG A 96 -14.74 16.36 -3.38
N LEU A 97 -14.21 15.52 -4.26
CA LEU A 97 -14.35 14.08 -4.15
C LEU A 97 -13.06 13.49 -3.61
N SER A 98 -13.21 12.69 -2.56
CA SER A 98 -12.12 12.05 -1.82
C SER A 98 -12.35 10.55 -1.82
N LEU A 99 -11.36 9.79 -2.27
CA LEU A 99 -11.42 8.32 -2.23
C LEU A 99 -10.50 7.82 -1.12
N PRO A 100 -11.04 7.19 -0.06
CA PRO A 100 -10.22 6.63 1.01
C PRO A 100 -9.40 5.44 0.50
N PHE A 101 -8.26 5.23 1.14
CA PHE A 101 -7.36 4.13 0.83
C PHE A 101 -7.99 2.78 1.18
N ASN A 102 -7.95 1.83 0.25
CA ASN A 102 -8.34 0.45 0.49
C ASN A 102 -7.10 -0.47 0.62
N PRO A 103 -6.79 -1.03 1.81
CA PRO A 103 -5.56 -1.79 2.03
C PRO A 103 -5.43 -3.09 1.23
N VAL A 104 -6.56 -3.62 0.74
CA VAL A 104 -6.58 -4.87 -0.05
C VAL A 104 -6.42 -4.60 -1.55
N ARG A 105 -7.01 -3.50 -2.04
CA ARG A 105 -7.06 -3.18 -3.48
C ARG A 105 -6.00 -2.18 -3.93
N ASP A 106 -5.75 -1.16 -3.11
CA ASP A 106 -4.87 -0.06 -3.43
C ASP A 106 -3.43 -0.39 -3.03
N ILE A 107 -2.48 0.35 -3.59
CA ILE A 107 -1.05 0.04 -3.49
C ILE A 107 -0.38 1.12 -2.63
N LEU A 108 0.25 0.73 -1.52
CA LEU A 108 1.00 1.66 -0.68
C LEU A 108 2.42 1.83 -1.22
N TYR A 109 2.82 3.05 -1.55
CA TYR A 109 4.16 3.38 -2.00
C TYR A 109 5.08 3.74 -0.86
N LEU A 110 6.20 3.03 -0.82
CA LEU A 110 7.32 3.28 0.06
C LEU A 110 8.45 3.93 -0.75
N PRO A 111 8.73 5.23 -0.53
CA PRO A 111 9.87 5.89 -1.12
C PRO A 111 11.18 5.19 -0.76
N ALA A 112 12.14 5.25 -1.68
CA ALA A 112 13.50 4.72 -1.50
C ALA A 112 14.13 5.10 -0.15
N THR A 113 13.94 6.34 0.30
CA THR A 113 14.53 6.91 1.52
C THR A 113 13.79 6.52 2.79
N GLU A 114 12.55 6.05 2.68
CA GLU A 114 11.67 5.76 3.82
C GLU A 114 11.35 4.27 3.96
N GLY A 115 11.75 3.42 3.00
CA GLY A 115 11.44 1.99 3.04
C GLY A 115 11.89 1.31 4.33
N TYR A 116 13.12 1.56 4.78
CA TYR A 116 13.60 1.05 6.07
C TYR A 116 12.84 1.65 7.25
N ASN A 117 12.59 2.97 7.22
CA ASN A 117 11.88 3.67 8.28
C ASN A 117 10.47 3.12 8.48
N PHE A 118 9.76 2.77 7.41
CA PHE A 118 8.42 2.20 7.49
C PHE A 118 8.38 0.88 8.28
N PHE A 119 9.31 -0.03 8.02
CA PHE A 119 9.36 -1.31 8.72
C PHE A 119 9.88 -1.17 10.16
N MET A 120 10.68 -0.14 10.42
CA MET A 120 11.18 0.17 11.76
C MET A 120 10.24 1.03 12.59
N GLU A 121 9.30 1.75 11.98
CA GLU A 121 8.38 2.65 12.68
C GLU A 121 7.63 1.98 13.84
N PRO A 122 7.04 0.77 13.71
CA PRO A 122 6.40 0.12 14.86
C PRO A 122 7.41 -0.21 15.98
N HIS A 123 8.64 -0.62 15.64
CA HIS A 123 9.70 -0.89 16.62
C HIS A 123 10.19 0.39 17.32
N ASN A 124 10.20 1.53 16.62
CA ASN A 124 10.51 2.82 17.22
C ASN A 124 9.37 3.27 18.14
N ARG A 125 8.12 3.07 17.71
CA ARG A 125 6.90 3.47 18.43
C ARG A 125 6.72 2.70 19.74
N SER A 126 7.20 1.45 19.81
CA SER A 126 7.19 0.65 21.04
C SER A 126 8.14 1.18 22.12
N SER A 127 8.96 2.19 21.82
CA SER A 127 9.83 2.86 22.79
C SER A 127 9.21 4.14 23.38
N GLU A 128 7.99 4.51 22.99
CA GLU A 128 7.30 5.70 23.51
C GLU A 128 6.53 5.42 24.81
N GLU A 129 6.31 6.45 25.63
CA GLU A 129 5.86 6.33 27.03
C GLU A 129 4.55 5.55 27.24
N ASP A 130 3.64 5.57 26.26
CA ASP A 130 2.35 4.90 26.33
C ASP A 130 2.41 3.40 25.99
N ILE A 131 3.54 2.92 25.45
CA ILE A 131 3.78 1.53 25.05
C ILE A 131 5.09 0.98 25.64
N ILE A 132 5.91 1.81 26.26
CA ILE A 132 7.20 1.41 26.83
C ILE A 132 7.01 0.31 27.89
N ASN A 133 7.85 -0.73 27.80
CA ASN A 133 7.77 -1.96 28.59
C ASN A 133 6.64 -2.93 28.23
N LEU A 134 5.89 -2.67 27.15
CA LEU A 134 4.95 -3.64 26.58
C LEU A 134 5.59 -4.35 25.39
N THR A 135 5.04 -5.52 25.05
CA THR A 135 5.41 -6.27 23.83
C THR A 135 4.21 -6.36 22.88
N PRO A 136 3.78 -5.23 22.27
CA PRO A 136 2.58 -5.23 21.44
C PRO A 136 2.77 -6.08 20.19
N GLY A 137 1.68 -6.68 19.71
CA GLY A 137 1.65 -7.25 18.37
C GLY A 137 1.80 -6.17 17.30
N ILE A 138 2.09 -6.58 16.06
CA ILE A 138 2.10 -5.67 14.90
C ILE A 138 1.03 -6.15 13.92
N PHE A 139 0.09 -5.26 13.59
CA PHE A 139 -1.01 -5.57 12.68
C PHE A 139 -1.02 -4.65 11.46
N ASN A 140 -1.07 -5.24 10.27
CA ASN A 140 -1.10 -4.52 9.00
C ASN A 140 -1.97 -5.23 7.95
N GLU A 141 -2.98 -4.54 7.46
CA GLU A 141 -3.90 -5.06 6.45
C GLU A 141 -3.40 -4.90 5.00
N VAL A 142 -2.39 -4.05 4.78
CA VAL A 142 -1.92 -3.70 3.44
C VAL A 142 -1.41 -4.94 2.69
N LYS A 143 -1.99 -5.23 1.54
CA LYS A 143 -1.63 -6.40 0.71
C LYS A 143 -0.71 -6.08 -0.46
N ARG A 144 -0.60 -4.80 -0.83
CA ARG A 144 0.10 -4.38 -2.05
C ARG A 144 1.04 -3.24 -1.74
N LEU A 145 2.33 -3.44 -2.00
CA LEU A 145 3.34 -2.41 -1.85
C LEU A 145 3.94 -2.03 -3.19
N ALA A 146 4.18 -0.74 -3.39
CA ALA A 146 5.06 -0.24 -4.42
C ALA A 146 6.37 0.22 -3.78
N VAL A 147 7.49 -0.18 -4.36
CA VAL A 147 8.83 0.15 -3.87
C VAL A 147 9.72 0.54 -5.03
N THR A 148 10.74 1.36 -4.77
CA THR A 148 11.84 1.53 -5.72
C THR A 148 12.74 0.29 -5.72
N LYS A 149 13.73 0.27 -6.62
CA LYS A 149 14.79 -0.77 -6.58
C LYS A 149 15.45 -0.87 -5.19
N SER A 150 15.89 0.24 -4.62
CA SER A 150 16.48 0.26 -3.27
C SER A 150 15.49 -0.16 -2.18
N GLY A 151 14.20 0.13 -2.38
CA GLY A 151 13.15 -0.34 -1.47
C GLY A 151 12.94 -1.85 -1.52
N LEU A 152 13.13 -2.50 -2.68
CA LEU A 152 13.12 -3.96 -2.80
C LEU A 152 14.29 -4.59 -2.02
N GLU A 153 15.46 -3.97 -2.07
CA GLU A 153 16.63 -4.42 -1.30
C GLU A 153 16.37 -4.29 0.20
N ALA A 154 15.88 -3.13 0.66
CA ALA A 154 15.47 -2.93 2.05
C ALA A 154 14.39 -3.94 2.48
N TYR A 155 13.37 -4.18 1.66
CA TYR A 155 12.35 -5.21 1.91
C TYR A 155 12.98 -6.59 2.05
N SER A 156 13.89 -6.97 1.16
CA SER A 156 14.55 -8.28 1.19
C SER A 156 15.36 -8.48 2.46
N VAL A 157 16.05 -7.43 2.93
CA VAL A 157 16.77 -7.45 4.21
C VAL A 157 15.80 -7.54 5.39
N MET A 158 14.71 -6.78 5.38
CA MET A 158 13.73 -6.83 6.48
C MET A 158 13.01 -8.17 6.54
N ALA A 159 12.73 -8.79 5.39
CA ALA A 159 12.07 -10.08 5.32
C ALA A 159 12.85 -11.21 6.03
N THR A 160 14.18 -11.12 6.13
CA THR A 160 14.97 -12.11 6.88
C THR A 160 14.87 -11.95 8.40
N SER A 161 14.30 -10.84 8.89
CA SER A 161 14.07 -10.62 10.31
C SER A 161 13.00 -11.56 10.85
N ASN A 162 13.26 -12.13 12.04
CA ASN A 162 12.32 -13.04 12.68
C ASN A 162 10.95 -12.38 12.90
N GLY A 163 9.87 -13.08 12.57
CA GLY A 163 8.49 -12.59 12.71
C GLY A 163 8.05 -11.58 11.65
N PHE A 164 8.89 -11.17 10.69
CA PHE A 164 8.50 -10.19 9.67
C PHE A 164 7.29 -10.67 8.84
N SER A 165 7.30 -11.94 8.41
CA SER A 165 6.21 -12.55 7.63
C SER A 165 4.88 -12.64 8.38
N ASP A 166 4.93 -12.66 9.72
CA ASP A 166 3.74 -12.80 10.55
C ASP A 166 2.95 -11.49 10.58
N HIS A 167 3.67 -10.37 10.57
CA HIS A 167 3.13 -9.01 10.60
C HIS A 167 2.83 -8.42 9.21
N TYR A 168 3.66 -8.74 8.21
CA TYR A 168 3.58 -8.15 6.87
C TYR A 168 3.14 -9.18 5.83
N ARG A 169 1.83 -9.38 5.71
CA ARG A 169 1.22 -10.31 4.73
C ARG A 169 1.05 -9.68 3.35
N ILE A 170 2.17 -9.24 2.78
CA ILE A 170 2.20 -8.63 1.45
C ILE A 170 1.96 -9.71 0.38
N GLU A 171 1.01 -9.48 -0.51
CA GLU A 171 0.62 -10.41 -1.57
C GLU A 171 1.22 -10.01 -2.93
N ALA A 172 1.40 -8.71 -3.17
CA ALA A 172 1.96 -8.20 -4.42
C ALA A 172 2.97 -7.06 -4.19
N LEU A 173 4.12 -7.16 -4.87
CA LEU A 173 5.14 -6.10 -4.92
C LEU A 173 5.19 -5.44 -6.31
N TYR A 174 5.13 -4.12 -6.33
CA TYR A 174 5.23 -3.30 -7.53
C TYR A 174 6.57 -2.56 -7.52
N ILE A 175 7.47 -2.90 -8.45
CA ILE A 175 8.80 -2.29 -8.52
C ILE A 175 8.73 -1.08 -9.44
N ILE A 176 8.81 0.13 -8.87
CA ILE A 176 8.75 1.40 -9.60
C ILE A 176 10.11 1.67 -10.26
N ILE A 177 10.09 1.74 -11.58
CA ILE A 177 11.26 1.91 -12.43
C ILE A 177 11.48 3.38 -12.77
N LYS A 178 10.37 4.08 -13.04
CA LYS A 178 10.35 5.51 -13.33
C LYS A 178 9.39 6.18 -12.35
N LYS A 179 9.97 7.00 -11.48
CA LYS A 179 9.23 7.90 -10.58
C LYS A 179 8.86 9.17 -11.35
N PRO A 180 7.57 9.53 -11.50
CA PRO A 180 7.16 10.84 -11.95
C PRO A 180 7.73 11.92 -11.02
N ARG A 181 8.19 13.04 -11.61
CA ARG A 181 8.57 14.23 -10.84
C ARG A 181 7.40 14.78 -9.99
N SER A 182 6.16 14.47 -10.37
CA SER A 182 4.92 14.85 -9.69
C SER A 182 4.50 13.95 -8.52
N LEU A 183 5.33 12.96 -8.11
CA LEU A 183 5.09 12.17 -6.89
C LEU A 183 5.52 12.90 -5.60
N LEU A 184 5.74 14.21 -5.67
CA LEU A 184 5.89 15.04 -4.48
C LEU A 184 4.49 15.40 -3.97
N PRO A 185 4.25 15.35 -2.65
CA PRO A 185 3.00 15.84 -2.09
C PRO A 185 2.76 17.26 -2.60
N VAL A 186 1.55 17.51 -3.10
CA VAL A 186 1.11 18.89 -3.30
C VAL A 186 0.86 19.39 -1.89
N ASP A 187 1.74 20.26 -1.42
CA ASP A 187 1.62 20.92 -0.13
C ASP A 187 0.38 21.82 -0.20
N ASP A 188 -0.73 21.23 0.20
CA ASP A 188 -2.02 21.86 0.38
C ASP A 188 -2.51 21.25 1.69
N ASP A 189 -2.88 22.08 2.68
CA ASP A 189 -3.37 21.71 4.04
C ASP A 189 -4.69 20.90 4.02
N LEU A 190 -4.95 20.19 2.93
CA LEU A 190 -6.21 19.60 2.53
C LEU A 190 -6.24 18.08 2.73
N HIS A 191 -5.17 17.48 3.26
CA HIS A 191 -5.05 16.04 3.51
C HIS A 191 -5.42 15.19 2.30
N VAL A 192 -4.97 15.61 1.10
CA VAL A 192 -5.28 14.92 -0.16
C VAL A 192 -4.04 14.71 -1.02
N GLN A 193 -3.91 13.49 -1.53
CA GLN A 193 -2.86 13.13 -2.47
C GLN A 193 -3.38 13.06 -3.91
N SER A 194 -2.48 13.34 -4.85
CA SER A 194 -2.74 13.10 -6.27
C SER A 194 -2.85 11.61 -6.55
N ARG A 195 -3.86 11.21 -7.32
CA ARG A 195 -4.00 9.84 -7.81
C ARG A 195 -2.87 9.48 -8.75
N TRP A 196 -2.22 8.36 -8.48
CA TRP A 196 -1.33 7.73 -9.44
C TRP A 196 -1.65 6.24 -9.56
N GLU A 197 -1.33 5.70 -10.72
CA GLU A 197 -1.60 4.32 -11.09
C GLU A 197 -0.29 3.64 -11.48
N CYS A 198 -0.19 2.35 -11.19
CA CYS A 198 0.91 1.52 -11.64
C CYS A 198 0.64 1.03 -13.07
N ALA A 199 1.13 1.78 -14.06
CA ALA A 199 1.10 1.33 -15.45
C ALA A 199 2.14 0.22 -15.64
N SER A 200 1.67 -0.95 -16.05
CA SER A 200 2.54 -2.09 -16.36
C SER A 200 3.49 -1.70 -17.48
N LEU A 201 4.80 -1.63 -17.19
CA LEU A 201 5.83 -1.24 -18.16
C LEU A 201 6.05 -2.34 -19.21
N THR A 202 5.81 -3.57 -18.80
CA THR A 202 5.82 -4.77 -19.61
C THR A 202 4.51 -5.51 -19.36
N SER A 203 4.08 -6.32 -20.30
CA SER A 203 3.11 -7.40 -20.05
C SER A 203 3.70 -8.51 -19.16
N ARG A 204 4.83 -8.25 -18.47
CA ARG A 204 5.60 -9.23 -17.71
C ARG A 204 5.44 -9.03 -16.22
N ALA A 205 5.21 -10.13 -15.51
CA ALA A 205 5.20 -10.20 -14.06
C ALA A 205 5.88 -11.50 -13.63
N PHE A 206 6.53 -11.47 -12.46
CA PHE A 206 6.98 -12.67 -11.79
C PHE A 206 5.81 -13.22 -10.97
N ILE A 207 5.39 -14.43 -11.28
CA ILE A 207 4.29 -15.11 -10.59
C ILE A 207 4.87 -16.32 -9.87
N LEU A 208 4.55 -16.47 -8.59
CA LEU A 208 5.00 -17.61 -7.81
C LEU A 208 4.31 -18.89 -8.33
N ASP A 209 5.10 -19.87 -8.75
CA ASP A 209 4.64 -21.25 -8.88
C ASP A 209 4.75 -21.93 -7.52
N SER A 210 3.61 -22.10 -6.85
CA SER A 210 3.53 -22.73 -5.54
C SER A 210 3.96 -24.20 -5.53
N ASN A 211 3.91 -24.91 -6.66
CA ASN A 211 4.33 -26.31 -6.72
C ASN A 211 5.85 -26.46 -6.76
N ARG A 212 6.52 -25.49 -7.40
CA ARG A 212 7.97 -25.50 -7.61
C ARG A 212 8.71 -24.58 -6.66
N SER A 213 7.99 -23.80 -5.86
CA SER A 213 8.53 -22.75 -4.98
C SER A 213 9.52 -21.84 -5.72
N VAL A 214 9.13 -21.37 -6.91
CA VAL A 214 9.95 -20.51 -7.76
C VAL A 214 9.09 -19.43 -8.41
N PHE A 215 9.65 -18.23 -8.57
CA PHE A 215 9.01 -17.18 -9.37
C PHE A 215 9.28 -17.40 -10.85
N GLU A 216 8.21 -17.55 -11.62
CA GLU A 216 8.27 -17.64 -13.08
C GLU A 216 7.93 -16.29 -13.71
N LEU A 217 8.78 -15.85 -14.64
CA LEU A 217 8.50 -14.66 -15.43
C LEU A 217 7.45 -15.01 -16.50
N LYS A 218 6.22 -14.51 -16.32
CA LYS A 218 5.13 -14.66 -17.29
C LYS A 218 4.91 -13.37 -18.06
N GLY A 219 4.69 -13.44 -19.38
CA GLY A 219 4.29 -12.30 -20.21
C GLY A 219 4.78 -12.34 -21.65
N ASN A 220 3.95 -11.89 -22.59
CA ASN A 220 4.30 -11.77 -24.02
C ASN A 220 4.86 -10.37 -24.32
N GLY A 221 6.18 -10.26 -24.40
CA GLY A 221 6.84 -9.02 -24.81
C GLY A 221 8.13 -9.30 -25.57
N ASP A 222 8.27 -8.71 -26.75
CA ASP A 222 9.49 -8.75 -27.55
C ASP A 222 10.64 -8.11 -26.77
N ASN A 223 11.78 -8.80 -26.67
CA ASN A 223 12.90 -8.49 -25.78
C ASN A 223 13.78 -7.31 -26.27
N LYS A 224 13.19 -6.30 -26.92
CA LYS A 224 13.96 -5.28 -27.67
C LYS A 224 14.47 -4.11 -26.82
N ASP A 225 14.14 -4.06 -25.53
CA ASP A 225 14.59 -2.99 -24.63
C ASP A 225 15.56 -3.55 -23.59
N GLU A 226 16.86 -3.32 -23.83
CA GLU A 226 17.98 -3.79 -23.00
C GLU A 226 17.85 -3.35 -21.54
N GLN A 227 17.31 -2.15 -21.28
CA GLN A 227 17.08 -1.66 -19.91
C GLN A 227 16.03 -2.49 -19.16
N ARG A 228 15.00 -2.98 -19.87
CA ARG A 228 13.96 -3.84 -19.28
C ARG A 228 14.51 -5.24 -19.00
N HIS A 229 15.40 -5.74 -19.85
CA HIS A 229 16.05 -7.03 -19.64
C HIS A 229 16.95 -7.00 -18.41
N LEU A 230 17.83 -5.99 -18.30
CA LEU A 230 18.72 -5.81 -17.15
C LEU A 230 17.94 -5.69 -15.84
N LEU A 231 16.82 -4.96 -15.83
CA LEU A 231 15.99 -4.87 -14.64
C LEU A 231 15.35 -6.21 -14.27
N THR A 232 14.87 -6.97 -15.25
CA THR A 232 14.28 -8.29 -14.99
C THR A 232 15.32 -9.23 -14.37
N GLN A 233 16.55 -9.22 -14.89
CA GLN A 233 17.66 -9.96 -14.29
C GLN A 233 17.95 -9.48 -12.88
N GLU A 234 17.97 -8.17 -12.65
CA GLU A 234 18.23 -7.60 -11.33
C GLU A 234 17.16 -8.01 -10.32
N ILE A 235 15.87 -7.88 -10.65
CA ILE A 235 14.78 -8.34 -9.78
C ILE A 235 14.96 -9.83 -9.48
N SER A 236 15.26 -10.65 -10.50
CA SER A 236 15.45 -12.10 -10.30
C SER A 236 16.57 -12.46 -9.34
N ARG A 237 17.60 -11.61 -9.16
CA ARG A 237 18.66 -11.82 -8.16
C ARG A 237 18.15 -11.75 -6.73
N HIS A 238 17.07 -11.00 -6.48
CA HIS A 238 16.43 -10.92 -5.16
C HIS A 238 15.44 -12.06 -4.90
N LEU A 239 14.99 -12.78 -5.94
CA LEU A 239 13.97 -13.82 -5.82
C LEU A 239 14.56 -15.19 -5.46
N THR A 240 15.35 -15.22 -4.40
CA THR A 240 15.99 -16.45 -3.91
C THR A 240 14.99 -17.37 -3.19
N PRO A 241 15.31 -18.66 -2.99
CA PRO A 241 14.49 -19.54 -2.14
C PRO A 241 14.29 -19.01 -0.71
N GLU A 242 15.31 -18.30 -0.19
CA GLU A 242 15.24 -17.63 1.11
C GLU A 242 14.20 -16.49 1.08
N PHE A 243 14.18 -15.66 0.03
CA PHE A 243 13.14 -14.64 -0.13
C PHE A 243 11.73 -15.25 -0.13
N ILE A 244 11.52 -16.38 -0.81
CA ILE A 244 10.22 -17.06 -0.87
C ILE A 244 9.82 -17.59 0.52
N THR A 245 10.76 -18.20 1.24
CA THR A 245 10.53 -18.70 2.61
C THR A 245 10.17 -17.55 3.56
N ASN A 246 10.87 -16.43 3.43
CA ASN A 246 10.74 -15.26 4.31
C ASN A 246 9.59 -14.34 3.92
N SER A 247 9.00 -14.50 2.74
CA SER A 247 7.84 -13.74 2.27
C SER A 247 6.78 -14.68 1.68
N PRO A 248 6.23 -15.60 2.50
CA PRO A 248 5.39 -16.69 2.03
C PRO A 248 4.02 -16.22 1.53
N SER A 249 3.65 -14.95 1.73
CA SER A 249 2.39 -14.36 1.24
C SER A 249 2.50 -13.82 -0.18
N ILE A 250 3.71 -13.47 -0.66
CA ILE A 250 3.88 -12.86 -1.97
C ILE A 250 3.55 -13.87 -3.06
N ARG A 251 2.67 -13.47 -3.98
CA ARG A 251 2.28 -14.27 -5.16
C ARG A 251 2.69 -13.60 -6.46
N GLU A 252 2.85 -12.28 -6.45
CA GLU A 252 3.13 -11.49 -7.63
C GLU A 252 4.18 -10.41 -7.38
N ILE A 253 5.11 -10.27 -8.32
CA ILE A 253 6.05 -9.14 -8.36
C ILE A 253 6.05 -8.54 -9.76
N ARG A 254 5.78 -7.24 -9.86
CA ARG A 254 5.55 -6.57 -11.14
C ARG A 254 6.43 -5.31 -11.32
N PRO A 255 7.26 -5.24 -12.37
CA PRO A 255 7.90 -3.99 -12.78
C PRO A 255 6.89 -3.00 -13.36
N VAL A 256 6.85 -1.77 -12.84
CA VAL A 256 5.85 -0.74 -13.24
C VAL A 256 6.45 0.66 -13.38
N SER A 257 5.77 1.47 -14.19
CA SER A 257 5.91 2.93 -14.15
C SER A 257 4.79 3.49 -13.29
N ALA A 258 5.11 4.42 -12.40
CA ALA A 258 4.07 5.25 -11.83
C ALA A 258 3.65 6.28 -12.89
N VAL A 259 2.34 6.43 -13.10
CA VAL A 259 1.75 7.43 -14.00
C VAL A 259 0.66 8.20 -13.26
N LYS A 260 0.45 9.46 -13.62
CA LYS A 260 -0.66 10.26 -13.07
C LYS A 260 -1.98 9.69 -13.61
N GLY A 261 -2.92 9.44 -12.71
CA GLY A 261 -4.28 8.96 -13.02
C GLY A 261 -5.26 10.08 -13.33
#